data_AF-W1X8C3-F1
#
_entry.id   AF-W1X8C3-F1
#
_cell.length_a   1.000
_cell.length_b   1.000
_cell.length_c   1.000
_cell.angle_alpha   90.00
_cell.angle_beta   90.00
_cell.angle_gamma   90.00
#
_symmetry.space_group_name_H-M   'P 1'
#
loop_
_entity.id
_entity.type
_entity.pdbx_description
1 polymer ?
#
loop_
_entity_poly.entity_id
_entity_poly.type
_entity_poly.pdbx_seq_one_letter_code
_entity_poly.pdbx_strand_id
1 'polypeptide(L)'
;MKLRFISSALARRIITPLVSGVVVMIIGLSLIQVGLTSIGGGYAAMSDNTFGAPKNLLLAGVVLALIILLNRQRNPYLRVASLVIAMAAGYALAWFMGMLPESNEPMTQELI
;
A
#
# COMPACT_ATOMS: atom_id res chain seq x y z
N MET A 1 1.14 52.33 19.18
CA MET A 1 1.02 50.85 19.28
C MET A 1 0.08 50.33 18.19
N LYS A 2 0.50 50.42 16.92
CA LYS A 2 -0.32 49.98 15.77
C LYS A 2 0.63 49.63 14.64
N LEU A 3 1.08 48.38 14.56
CA LEU A 3 1.70 47.79 13.37
C LEU A 3 1.83 46.27 13.56
N ARG A 4 0.80 45.50 13.16
CA ARG A 4 0.89 44.04 13.01
C ARG A 4 0.06 43.53 11.83
N PHE A 5 -0.04 44.30 10.74
CA PHE A 5 -1.05 44.05 9.71
C PHE A 5 -0.58 43.92 8.26
N ILE A 6 0.72 43.96 7.87
CA ILE A 6 1.00 44.18 6.43
C ILE A 6 1.87 43.15 5.66
N SER A 7 2.62 42.18 6.22
CA SER A 7 3.65 41.53 5.36
C SER A 7 3.68 40.01 5.15
N SER A 8 2.71 39.15 5.53
CA SER A 8 2.84 37.71 5.14
C SER A 8 1.59 36.82 5.03
N ALA A 9 0.39 37.38 4.79
CA ALA A 9 -0.81 36.54 4.62
C ALA A 9 -0.82 35.72 3.30
N LEU A 10 -0.10 36.16 2.26
CA LEU A 10 -0.17 35.53 0.93
C LEU A 10 0.92 34.47 0.70
N ALA A 11 2.16 34.70 1.16
CA ALA A 11 3.27 33.77 0.97
C ALA A 11 3.04 32.40 1.65
N ARG A 12 2.47 32.39 2.87
CA ARG A 12 2.11 31.15 3.58
C ARG A 12 0.97 30.36 2.92
N ARG A 13 0.10 31.00 2.15
CA ARG A 13 -1.09 30.33 1.59
C ARG A 13 -0.79 29.52 0.32
N ILE A 14 0.31 29.83 -0.36
CA ILE A 14 0.74 29.17 -1.61
C ILE A 14 1.93 28.24 -1.34
N ILE A 15 2.87 28.64 -0.46
CA ILE A 15 4.04 27.81 -0.12
C ILE A 15 3.62 26.58 0.72
N THR A 16 2.68 26.72 1.66
CA THR A 16 2.24 25.61 2.52
C THR A 16 1.49 24.48 1.78
N PRO A 17 0.56 24.72 0.83
CA PRO A 17 -0.04 23.62 0.05
C PRO A 17 0.96 22.99 -0.92
N LEU A 18 1.94 23.74 -1.46
CA LEU A 18 2.99 23.17 -2.31
C LEU A 18 3.86 22.18 -1.53
N VAL A 19 4.34 22.56 -0.34
CA VAL A 19 5.18 21.67 0.49
C VAL A 19 4.38 20.48 1.02
N SER A 20 3.17 20.71 1.52
CA SER A 20 2.31 19.62 2.02
C SER A 20 1.94 18.64 0.90
N GLY A 21 1.66 19.13 -0.31
CA GLY A 21 1.35 18.28 -1.45
C GLY A 21 2.52 17.40 -1.87
N VAL A 22 3.72 17.98 -1.97
CA VAL A 22 4.94 17.22 -2.34
C VAL A 22 5.26 16.16 -1.29
N VAL A 23 5.17 16.47 0.01
CA VAL A 23 5.41 15.48 1.07
C VAL A 23 4.42 14.32 0.99
N VAL A 24 3.12 14.60 0.81
CA VAL A 24 2.10 13.54 0.67
C VAL A 24 2.33 12.71 -0.60
N MET A 25 2.74 13.32 -1.70
CA MET A 25 3.10 12.59 -2.91
C MET A 25 4.32 11.69 -2.72
N ILE A 26 5.37 12.15 -2.04
CA ILE A 26 6.53 11.32 -1.73
C ILE A 26 6.12 10.13 -0.84
N ILE A 27 5.31 10.36 0.20
CA ILE A 27 4.77 9.28 1.05
C ILE A 27 3.97 8.29 0.18
N GLY A 28 3.09 8.79 -0.69
CA GLY A 28 2.28 7.95 -1.59
C GLY A 28 3.13 7.12 -2.54
N LEU A 29 4.13 7.72 -3.18
CA LEU A 29 5.04 7.02 -4.10
C LEU A 29 5.88 5.97 -3.36
N SER A 30 6.40 6.29 -2.18
CA SER A 30 7.14 5.32 -1.35
C SER A 30 6.25 4.15 -0.93
N LEU A 31 4.99 4.39 -0.54
CA LEU A 31 4.04 3.33 -0.19
C LEU A 31 3.70 2.42 -1.38
N ILE A 32 3.58 2.99 -2.58
CA ILE A 32 3.36 2.20 -3.80
C ILE A 32 4.58 1.31 -4.07
N GLN A 33 5.80 1.82 -3.92
CA GLN A 33 7.01 1.02 -4.13
C GLN A 33 7.09 -0.19 -3.20
N VAL A 34 6.94 0.00 -1.89
CA VAL A 34 6.95 -1.13 -0.93
C VAL A 34 5.75 -2.07 -1.11
N GLY A 35 4.60 -1.54 -1.51
CA GLY A 35 3.42 -2.34 -1.84
C GLY A 35 3.64 -3.26 -3.04
N LEU A 36 4.27 -2.75 -4.11
CA LEU A 36 4.61 -3.55 -5.29
C LEU A 36 5.63 -4.64 -4.97
N THR A 37 6.65 -4.33 -4.15
CA THR A 37 7.61 -5.33 -3.68
C THR A 37 6.93 -6.44 -2.87
N SER A 38 5.98 -6.10 -2.01
CA SER A 38 5.18 -7.08 -1.26
C SER A 38 4.32 -7.97 -2.17
N ILE A 39 3.68 -7.39 -3.19
CA ILE A 39 2.92 -8.12 -4.21
C ILE A 39 3.81 -9.09 -5.01
N GLY A 40 5.06 -8.72 -5.26
CA GLY A 40 6.04 -9.56 -5.96
C GLY A 40 6.56 -10.77 -5.16
N GLY A 41 6.23 -10.90 -3.88
CA GLY A 41 6.75 -11.95 -2.99
C GLY A 41 7.75 -11.45 -1.94
N GLY A 42 7.94 -10.13 -1.83
CA GLY A 42 8.80 -9.51 -0.83
C GLY A 42 10.30 -9.60 -1.13
N TYR A 43 11.11 -9.07 -0.21
CA TYR A 43 12.58 -9.07 -0.33
C TYR A 43 13.17 -10.50 -0.32
N ALA A 44 12.50 -11.45 0.33
CA ALA A 44 12.91 -12.86 0.35
C ALA A 44 12.91 -13.48 -1.06
N ALA A 45 11.84 -13.28 -1.83
CA ALA A 45 11.75 -13.79 -3.21
C ALA A 45 12.75 -13.13 -4.18
N MET A 46 13.26 -11.93 -3.84
CA MET A 46 14.26 -11.21 -4.62
C MET A 46 15.65 -11.84 -4.45
N SER A 47 15.96 -12.38 -3.27
CA SER A 47 17.18 -13.15 -3.01
C SER A 47 17.19 -14.47 -3.79
N ASP A 48 16.02 -15.12 -3.90
CA ASP A 48 15.87 -16.44 -4.52
C ASP A 48 15.59 -16.39 -6.04
N ASN A 49 15.75 -15.22 -6.69
CA ASN A 49 15.41 -14.97 -8.11
C ASN A 49 13.97 -15.38 -8.51
N THR A 50 13.08 -15.53 -7.54
CA THR A 50 11.69 -15.95 -7.69
C THR A 50 10.74 -14.75 -7.51
N PHE A 51 11.28 -13.53 -7.64
CA PHE A 51 10.54 -12.29 -7.60
C PHE A 51 9.53 -12.25 -8.75
N GLY A 52 8.24 -12.09 -8.41
CA GLY A 52 7.16 -12.15 -9.39
C GLY A 52 6.78 -13.57 -9.82
N ALA A 53 7.04 -14.59 -9.00
CA ALA A 53 6.50 -15.93 -9.22
C ALA A 53 5.00 -15.86 -9.59
N PRO A 54 4.55 -16.63 -10.60
CA PRO A 54 3.20 -16.53 -11.11
C PRO A 54 2.14 -16.76 -10.03
N LYS A 55 2.42 -17.58 -9.00
CA LYS A 55 1.52 -17.76 -7.85
C LYS A 55 1.29 -16.46 -7.06
N ASN A 56 2.35 -15.72 -6.75
CA ASN A 56 2.27 -14.48 -5.95
C ASN A 56 1.56 -13.39 -6.75
N LEU A 57 1.91 -13.25 -8.04
CA LEU A 57 1.30 -12.27 -8.92
C LEU A 57 -0.18 -12.56 -9.19
N LEU A 58 -0.55 -13.84 -9.33
CA LEU A 58 -1.93 -14.25 -9.51
C LEU A 58 -2.75 -14.02 -8.23
N LEU A 59 -2.21 -14.34 -7.05
CA LEU A 59 -2.86 -14.05 -5.76
C LEU A 59 -3.12 -12.54 -5.60
N ALA A 60 -2.08 -11.72 -5.77
CA ALA A 60 -2.20 -10.27 -5.68
C ALA A 60 -3.13 -9.69 -6.75
N GLY A 61 -3.10 -10.23 -7.97
CA GLY A 61 -3.99 -9.87 -9.06
C GLY A 61 -5.46 -10.16 -8.73
N VAL A 62 -5.75 -11.31 -8.10
CA VAL A 62 -7.10 -11.65 -7.65
C VAL A 62 -7.59 -10.69 -6.57
N VAL A 63 -6.75 -10.35 -5.59
CA VAL A 63 -7.08 -9.37 -4.55
C VAL A 63 -7.35 -7.98 -5.17
N LEU A 64 -6.50 -7.55 -6.11
CA LEU A 64 -6.70 -6.28 -6.82
C LEU A 64 -8.00 -6.26 -7.63
N ALA A 65 -8.30 -7.35 -8.34
CA ALA A 65 -9.54 -7.51 -9.08
C ALA A 65 -10.77 -7.45 -8.17
N LEU A 66 -10.71 -8.09 -6.99
CA LEU A 66 -11.73 -8.00 -5.94
C LEU A 66 -11.93 -6.56 -5.47
N ILE A 67 -10.85 -5.82 -5.20
CA ILE A 67 -10.94 -4.40 -4.78
C ILE A 67 -11.64 -3.58 -5.87
N ILE A 68 -11.25 -3.72 -7.13
CA ILE A 68 -11.83 -2.96 -8.25
C ILE A 68 -13.32 -3.30 -8.43
N LEU A 69 -13.66 -4.59 -8.40
CA LEU A 69 -15.04 -5.06 -8.60
C LEU A 69 -15.97 -4.56 -7.49
N LEU A 70 -15.53 -4.59 -6.23
CA LEU A 70 -16.31 -4.12 -5.10
C LEU A 70 -16.35 -2.59 -4.99
N ASN A 71 -15.29 -1.88 -5.40
CA ASN A 71 -15.26 -0.40 -5.42
C ASN A 71 -16.17 0.20 -6.51
N ARG A 72 -16.58 -0.59 -7.51
CA ARG A 72 -17.59 -0.18 -8.50
C ARG A 72 -18.98 0.04 -7.88
N GLN A 73 -19.25 -0.47 -6.67
CA GLN A 73 -20.51 -0.25 -5.96
C GLN A 73 -20.61 1.20 -5.43
N ARG A 74 -21.76 1.84 -5.64
CA ARG A 74 -21.96 3.29 -5.43
C ARG A 74 -22.12 3.71 -3.96
N ASN A 75 -22.16 2.76 -3.02
CA ASN A 75 -22.30 3.06 -1.59
C ASN A 75 -20.93 3.33 -0.94
N PRO A 76 -20.72 4.50 -0.29
CA PRO A 76 -19.43 4.86 0.33
C PRO A 76 -19.01 3.92 1.47
N TYR A 77 -19.98 3.31 2.18
CA TYR A 77 -19.71 2.27 3.18
C TYR A 77 -19.14 1.00 2.56
N LEU A 78 -19.62 0.62 1.36
CA LEU A 78 -19.07 -0.53 0.64
C LEU A 78 -17.63 -0.26 0.23
N ARG A 79 -17.25 0.96 -0.17
CA ARG A 79 -15.86 1.28 -0.58
C ARG A 79 -14.83 1.04 0.53
N VAL A 80 -15.12 1.46 1.76
CA VAL A 80 -14.21 1.23 2.91
C VAL A 80 -14.20 -0.26 3.27
N ALA A 81 -15.36 -0.91 3.27
CA ALA A 81 -15.47 -2.34 3.52
C ALA A 81 -14.79 -3.21 2.45
N SER A 82 -14.73 -2.76 1.18
CA SER A 82 -14.10 -3.48 0.07
C SER A 82 -12.65 -3.83 0.36
N LEU A 83 -11.90 -2.91 0.98
CA LEU A 83 -10.50 -3.14 1.33
C LEU A 83 -10.37 -4.28 2.34
N VAL A 84 -11.19 -4.26 3.39
CA VAL A 84 -11.21 -5.28 4.45
C VAL A 84 -11.63 -6.64 3.88
N ILE A 85 -12.69 -6.67 3.07
CA ILE A 85 -13.18 -7.89 2.43
C ILE A 85 -12.13 -8.49 1.49
N ALA A 86 -11.46 -7.65 0.69
CA ALA A 86 -10.40 -8.12 -0.20
C ALA A 86 -9.20 -8.69 0.56
N MET A 87 -8.82 -8.07 1.69
CA MET A 87 -7.78 -8.62 2.57
C MET A 87 -8.18 -9.96 3.17
N ALA A 88 -9.41 -10.09 3.68
CA ALA A 88 -9.92 -11.34 4.22
C ALA A 88 -9.96 -12.45 3.16
N ALA A 89 -10.43 -12.14 1.95
CA ALA A 89 -10.46 -13.08 0.82
C ALA A 89 -9.05 -13.47 0.37
N GLY A 90 -8.11 -12.51 0.30
CA GLY A 90 -6.71 -12.77 -0.04
C GLY A 90 -6.03 -13.69 0.98
N TYR A 91 -6.29 -13.47 2.27
CA TYR A 91 -5.80 -14.35 3.34
C TYR A 91 -6.39 -15.77 3.25
N ALA A 92 -7.69 -15.89 2.99
CA ALA A 92 -8.32 -17.19 2.77
C ALA A 92 -7.73 -17.94 1.56
N LEU A 93 -7.46 -17.24 0.46
CA LEU A 93 -6.80 -17.82 -0.72
C LEU A 93 -5.36 -18.27 -0.42
N ALA A 94 -4.59 -17.47 0.33
CA ALA A 94 -3.26 -17.85 0.77
C ALA A 94 -3.29 -19.11 1.65
N TRP A 95 -4.34 -19.27 2.46
CA TRP A 95 -4.58 -20.47 3.25
C TRP A 95 -4.83 -21.71 2.41
N PHE A 96 -5.71 -21.61 1.41
CA PHE A 96 -5.91 -22.72 0.46
C PHE A 96 -4.65 -23.04 -0.35
N MET A 97 -3.79 -22.06 -0.62
CA MET A 97 -2.53 -22.26 -1.35
C MET A 97 -1.37 -22.80 -0.48
N GLY A 98 -1.57 -23.01 0.82
CA GLY A 98 -0.55 -23.52 1.75
C GLY A 98 0.64 -22.57 1.92
N MET A 99 0.47 -21.28 1.66
CA MET A 99 1.53 -20.27 1.71
C MET A 99 1.61 -19.56 3.07
N LEU A 100 1.06 -20.17 4.13
CA LEU A 100 1.20 -19.64 5.48
C LEU A 100 2.57 -20.04 6.05
N PRO A 101 3.21 -19.16 6.84
CA PRO A 101 4.40 -19.55 7.57
C PRO A 101 4.06 -20.73 8.47
N GLU A 102 4.70 -21.88 8.24
CA GLU A 102 4.77 -22.91 9.28
C GLU A 102 5.61 -22.34 10.42
N SER A 103 5.17 -22.52 11.67
CA SER A 103 5.70 -21.85 12.86
C SER A 103 7.14 -22.24 13.24
N ASN A 104 7.94 -22.76 12.31
CA ASN A 104 9.22 -23.42 12.55
C ASN A 104 10.39 -22.93 11.68
N GLU A 105 10.25 -21.86 10.90
CA GLU A 105 11.39 -21.23 10.23
C GLU A 105 11.99 -20.08 11.07
N PRO A 106 13.31 -20.07 11.29
CA PRO A 106 13.98 -18.96 11.97
C PRO A 106 13.84 -17.69 11.12
N MET A 107 13.37 -16.60 11.75
CA MET A 107 13.31 -15.28 11.16
C MET A 107 14.72 -14.71 10.95
N THR A 108 15.45 -15.18 9.93
CA THR A 108 16.66 -14.50 9.47
C THR A 108 16.24 -13.28 8.66
N GLN A 109 15.96 -12.20 9.40
CA GLN A 109 16.02 -10.85 8.89
C GLN A 109 17.48 -10.58 8.48
N GLU A 110 17.83 -10.89 7.24
CA GLU A 110 18.98 -10.26 6.60
C GLU A 110 18.62 -8.79 6.40
N LEU A 111 18.90 -8.03 7.45
CA LEU A 111 19.01 -6.59 7.49
C LEU A 111 20.11 -6.20 6.50
N ILE A 112 19.70 -5.66 5.36
CA ILE A 112 20.44 -4.58 4.71
C ILE A 112 19.51 -3.36 4.70
#